data_AF-A0A950NK94-F1
#
_entry.id   AF-A0A950NK94-F1
#
_cell.length_a   1.000
_cell.length_b   1.000
_cell.length_c   1.000
_cell.angle_alpha   90.00
_cell.angle_beta   90.00
_cell.angle_gamma   90.00
#
_symmetry.space_group_name_H-M   'P 1'
#
loop_
_entity.id
_entity.type
_entity.pdbx_description
1 polymer ?
#
loop_
_entity_poly.entity_id
_entity_poly.type
_entity_poly.pdbx_seq_one_letter_code
_entity_poly.pdbx_strand_id
1 'polypeptide(L)'
;MSQPLSLRLPDATLDRLGARARSRSVAPRSLAQRYVEEGLRTDEHPLIRFVDGPAGRRPRLQGTGLDVWEAISVVRDNDGDEREAAEYLQVP
;
A
#
# COMPACT_ATOMS: atom_id res chain seq x y z
N MET A 1 -19.52 1.06 -6.39
CA MET A 1 -19.71 2.05 -7.48
C MET A 1 -18.67 3.15 -7.33
N SER A 2 -18.14 3.72 -8.41
CA SER A 2 -17.20 4.85 -8.34
C SER A 2 -17.91 6.17 -8.69
N GLN A 3 -17.68 7.22 -7.90
CA GLN A 3 -18.21 8.57 -8.16
C GLN A 3 -17.10 9.50 -8.65
N PRO A 4 -17.39 10.46 -9.56
CA PRO A 4 -16.40 11.43 -9.99
C PRO A 4 -16.07 12.43 -8.88
N LEU A 5 -14.79 12.74 -8.72
CA LEU A 5 -14.29 13.79 -7.82
C LEU A 5 -13.48 14.79 -8.66
N SER A 6 -13.85 16.06 -8.63
CA SER A 6 -13.12 17.14 -9.29
C SER A 6 -12.19 17.83 -8.30
N LEU A 7 -10.89 17.85 -8.60
CA LEU A 7 -9.86 18.44 -7.74
C LEU A 7 -9.00 19.40 -8.56
N ARG A 8 -8.60 20.51 -7.94
CA ARG A 8 -7.54 21.37 -8.46
C ARG A 8 -6.24 20.96 -7.78
N LEU A 9 -5.29 20.48 -8.57
CA LEU A 9 -3.96 20.12 -8.09
C LEU A 9 -2.95 21.14 -8.62
N PRO A 10 -1.95 21.55 -7.83
CA PRO A 10 -0.85 22.37 -8.32
C PRO A 10 -0.13 21.71 -9.51
N ASP A 11 0.35 22.50 -10.47
CA ASP A 11 1.05 22.00 -11.66
C ASP A 11 2.22 21.07 -11.29
N ALA A 12 3.00 21.44 -10.28
CA ALA A 12 4.10 20.61 -9.77
C ALA A 12 3.64 19.21 -9.31
N THR A 13 2.42 19.08 -8.76
CA THR A 13 1.84 17.79 -8.36
C THR A 13 1.42 16.99 -9.58
N LEU A 14 0.81 17.65 -10.57
CA LEU A 14 0.41 17.02 -11.84
C LEU A 14 1.64 16.50 -12.62
N ASP A 15 2.72 17.26 -12.65
CA ASP A 15 3.97 16.86 -13.29
C ASP A 15 4.59 15.64 -12.62
N ARG A 16 4.67 15.64 -11.28
CA ARG A 16 5.15 14.51 -10.50
C ARG A 16 4.29 13.26 -10.73
N LEU A 17 2.96 13.40 -10.70
CA LEU A 17 2.03 12.31 -10.99
C LEU A 17 2.23 11.77 -12.41
N GLY A 18 2.33 12.65 -13.40
CA GLY A 18 2.54 12.28 -14.81
C GLY A 18 3.85 11.53 -15.03
N ALA A 19 4.96 12.01 -14.44
CA ALA A 19 6.25 11.32 -14.50
C ALA A 19 6.19 9.92 -13.85
N ARG A 20 5.55 9.82 -12.68
CA ARG A 20 5.38 8.57 -11.92
C ARG A 20 4.49 7.55 -12.65
N ALA A 21 3.48 8.04 -13.37
CA ALA A 21 2.57 7.24 -14.19
C ALA A 21 3.27 6.70 -15.45
N ARG A 22 4.02 7.56 -16.15
CA ARG A 22 4.87 7.16 -17.30
C ARG A 22 5.88 6.09 -16.91
N SER A 23 6.57 6.24 -15.77
CA SER A 23 7.55 5.25 -15.30
C SER A 23 6.93 3.89 -14.96
N ARG A 24 5.60 3.81 -14.85
CA ARG A 24 4.83 2.59 -14.52
C ARG A 24 3.98 2.11 -15.69
N SER A 25 4.03 2.79 -16.84
CA SER A 25 3.17 2.50 -18.00
C SER A 25 1.67 2.47 -17.64
N VAL A 26 1.22 3.36 -16.75
CA VAL A 26 -0.19 3.51 -16.36
C VAL A 26 -0.71 4.90 -16.68
N ALA A 27 -2.02 5.03 -16.84
CA ALA A 27 -2.65 6.33 -17.01
C ALA A 27 -2.52 7.18 -15.71
N PRO A 28 -2.23 8.49 -15.80
CA PRO A 28 -2.14 9.36 -14.63
C PRO A 28 -3.38 9.34 -13.73
N ARG A 29 -4.58 9.28 -14.33
CA ARG A 29 -5.85 9.15 -13.60
C ARG A 29 -5.91 7.86 -12.76
N SER A 30 -5.52 6.74 -13.33
CA SER A 30 -5.51 5.45 -12.63
C SER A 30 -4.53 5.46 -11.46
N LEU A 31 -3.37 6.10 -11.63
CA LEU A 31 -2.40 6.28 -10.55
C LEU A 31 -2.92 7.22 -9.46
N ALA A 32 -3.60 8.33 -9.84
CA ALA A 32 -4.19 9.25 -8.88
C ALA A 32 -5.26 8.57 -8.02
N GLN A 33 -6.18 7.83 -8.65
CA GLN A 33 -7.20 7.06 -7.93
C GLN A 33 -6.55 6.08 -6.94
N ARG A 34 -5.51 5.38 -7.37
CA ARG A 34 -4.76 4.47 -6.50
C ARG A 34 -4.12 5.20 -5.32
N TYR A 35 -3.46 6.33 -5.55
CA TYR A 35 -2.81 7.08 -4.47
C TYR A 35 -3.78 7.69 -3.48
N VAL A 36 -5.00 8.05 -3.90
CA VAL A 36 -6.06 8.46 -2.98
C VAL A 36 -6.47 7.30 -2.07
N GLU A 37 -6.75 6.13 -2.63
CA GLU A 37 -7.10 4.92 -1.86
C GLU A 37 -5.98 4.51 -0.91
N GLU A 38 -4.73 4.48 -1.40
CA GLU A 38 -3.57 4.12 -0.59
C GLU A 38 -3.30 5.15 0.51
N GLY A 39 -3.54 6.44 0.24
CA GLY A 39 -3.44 7.51 1.23
C GLY A 39 -4.43 7.32 2.37
N LEU A 40 -5.72 7.09 2.05
CA LEU A 40 -6.75 6.82 3.06
C LEU A 40 -6.42 5.59 3.90
N ARG A 41 -5.97 4.49 3.28
CA ARG A 41 -5.54 3.29 4.01
C ARG A 41 -4.30 3.52 4.87
N THR A 42 -3.42 4.42 4.47
CA THR A 42 -2.24 4.78 5.27
C THR A 42 -2.67 5.61 6.49
N ASP A 43 -3.66 6.49 6.35
CA ASP A 43 -4.24 7.21 7.50
C ASP A 43 -4.94 6.26 8.49
N GLU A 44 -5.68 5.27 7.99
CA GLU A 44 -6.34 4.23 8.81
C GLU A 44 -5.33 3.25 9.44
N HIS A 45 -4.24 2.95 8.73
CA HIS A 45 -3.23 1.98 9.15
C HIS A 45 -1.81 2.56 8.96
N PRO A 46 -1.34 3.43 9.88
CA PRO A 46 -0.08 4.17 9.71
C PRO A 46 1.17 3.32 9.52
N LEU A 47 1.13 2.06 9.97
CA LEU A 47 2.25 1.11 9.83
C LEU A 47 2.16 0.27 8.55
N ILE A 48 1.19 0.51 7.66
CA ILE A 48 1.08 -0.15 6.37
C ILE A 48 1.53 0.81 5.27
N ARG A 49 2.46 0.35 4.43
CA ARG A 49 2.93 1.05 3.24
C ARG A 49 2.72 0.22 1.99
N PHE A 50 2.47 0.87 0.86
CA PHE A 50 2.29 0.19 -0.43
C PHE A 50 3.57 0.22 -1.25
N VAL A 51 4.11 -0.95 -1.56
CA VAL A 51 5.38 -1.14 -2.27
C VAL A 51 5.19 -1.91 -3.57
N ASP A 52 6.01 -1.62 -4.57
CA ASP A 52 6.00 -2.38 -5.83
C ASP A 52 6.83 -3.67 -5.63
N GLY A 53 6.34 -4.79 -6.16
CA GLY A 53 7.03 -6.09 -6.13
C GLY A 53 6.79 -6.90 -7.41
N PRO A 54 7.40 -8.08 -7.56
CA PRO A 54 7.29 -8.92 -8.76
C PRO A 54 5.85 -9.33 -9.08
N ALA A 55 5.04 -9.56 -8.04
CA ALA A 55 3.61 -9.88 -8.16
C ALA A 55 2.71 -8.63 -8.27
N GLY A 56 3.31 -7.46 -8.47
CA GLY A 56 2.63 -6.17 -8.47
C GLY A 56 2.75 -5.42 -7.16
N ARG A 57 1.93 -4.36 -7.02
CA ARG A 57 1.95 -3.46 -5.88
C ARG A 57 1.18 -4.08 -4.71
N ARG A 58 1.77 -4.09 -3.52
CA ARG A 58 1.28 -4.82 -2.35
C ARG A 58 1.45 -4.04 -1.04
N PRO A 59 0.58 -4.25 -0.04
CA PRO A 59 0.75 -3.69 1.29
C PRO A 59 1.85 -4.43 2.07
N ARG A 60 2.65 -3.67 2.80
CA ARG A 60 3.81 -4.14 3.59
C ARG A 60 3.85 -3.42 4.93
N LEU A 61 4.29 -4.11 5.96
CA LEU A 61 4.51 -3.54 7.28
C LEU A 61 5.73 -2.60 7.25
N GLN A 62 5.57 -1.41 7.80
CA GLN A 62 6.63 -0.41 7.86
C GLN A 62 7.70 -0.82 8.86
N GLY A 63 8.97 -0.56 8.53
CA GLY A 63 10.11 -0.92 9.37
C GLY A 63 10.51 -2.39 9.27
N THR A 64 9.77 -3.21 8.52
CA THR A 64 10.08 -4.63 8.31
C THR A 64 10.22 -4.97 6.81
N GLY A 65 10.62 -6.22 6.53
CA GLY A 65 10.61 -6.79 5.19
C GLY A 65 9.28 -7.47 4.81
N LEU A 66 8.32 -7.54 5.73
CA LEU A 66 7.15 -8.41 5.67
C LEU A 66 5.98 -7.76 4.94
N ASP A 67 5.49 -8.41 3.90
CA ASP A 67 4.19 -8.10 3.33
C ASP A 67 3.06 -8.45 4.31
N VAL A 68 1.93 -7.74 4.22
CA VAL A 68 0.78 -7.99 5.11
C VAL A 68 0.24 -9.42 4.96
N TRP A 69 0.32 -10.00 3.76
CA TRP A 69 -0.12 -11.38 3.55
C TRP A 69 0.78 -12.39 4.30
N GLU A 70 2.08 -12.13 4.43
CA GLU A 70 3.01 -13.00 5.17
C GLU A 70 2.64 -13.02 6.64
N ALA A 71 2.37 -11.85 7.23
CA ALA A 71 1.91 -11.74 8.61
C ALA A 71 0.58 -12.48 8.83
N ILE A 72 -0.40 -12.30 7.94
CA ILE A 72 -1.70 -12.99 8.03
C ILE A 72 -1.53 -14.51 7.90
N SER A 73 -0.67 -14.97 7.00
CA SER A 73 -0.37 -16.41 6.84
C SER A 73 0.18 -17.00 8.14
N VAL A 74 1.20 -16.36 8.75
CA VAL A 74 1.76 -16.87 10.00
C VAL A 74 0.74 -16.85 11.14
N VAL A 75 -0.07 -15.79 11.27
CA VAL A 75 -1.15 -15.77 12.28
C VAL A 75 -2.12 -16.94 12.09
N ARG A 76 -2.48 -17.26 10.85
CA ARG A 76 -3.37 -18.41 10.56
C ARG A 76 -2.70 -19.76 10.83
N ASP A 77 -1.41 -19.87 10.55
CA ASP A 77 -0.63 -21.10 10.78
C ASP A 77 -0.39 -21.35 12.28
N ASN A 78 -0.51 -20.32 13.13
CA ASN A 78 -0.47 -20.41 14.60
C ASN A 78 -1.89 -20.37 15.22
N ASP A 79 -2.90 -20.90 14.53
CA ASP A 79 -4.30 -20.99 15.00
C ASP A 79 -4.92 -19.65 15.49
N GLY A 80 -4.40 -18.52 15.00
CA GLY A 80 -4.82 -17.18 15.40
C GLY A 80 -4.09 -16.61 16.62
N ASP A 81 -3.07 -17.28 17.17
CA ASP A 81 -2.24 -16.73 18.24
C ASP A 81 -1.30 -15.64 17.69
N GLU A 82 -1.68 -14.39 17.93
CA GLU A 82 -0.92 -13.22 17.49
C GLU A 82 0.46 -13.11 18.18
N ARG A 83 0.61 -13.61 19.42
CA ARG A 83 1.89 -13.53 20.15
C ARG A 83 2.87 -14.55 19.62
N GLU A 84 2.42 -15.79 19.41
CA GLU A 84 3.26 -16.83 18.82
C GLU A 84 3.68 -16.44 17.39
N ALA A 85 2.75 -15.87 16.61
CA ALA A 85 3.06 -15.35 15.29
C ALA A 85 4.07 -14.19 15.30
N ALA A 86 3.92 -13.25 16.24
CA ALA A 86 4.86 -12.12 16.39
C ALA A 86 6.26 -12.61 16.79
N GLU A 87 6.35 -13.57 17.71
CA GLU A 87 7.61 -14.20 18.12
C GLU A 87 8.28 -14.93 16.95
N TYR A 88 7.51 -15.70 16.17
CA TYR A 88 8.00 -16.38 14.96
C TYR A 88 8.54 -15.40 13.92
N LEU A 89 7.81 -14.30 13.68
CA LEU A 89 8.17 -13.26 12.72
C LEU A 89 9.27 -12.31 13.22
N GLN A 90 9.66 -12.41 14.49
CA GLN A 90 10.60 -11.52 15.16
C GLN A 90 10.17 -10.04 15.06
N VAL A 91 8.87 -9.80 15.23
CA VAL A 91 8.29 -8.46 15.26
C VAL A 91 7.69 -8.15 16.64
N PRO A 92 7.64 -6.86 17.05
CA PRO A 92 7.08 -6.47 18.35
C PRO A 92 5.60 -6.82 18.53
#